data_AF-A0A450WQM4-F1
#
_entry.id   AF-A0A450WQM4-F1
#
_cell.length_a   1.000
_cell.length_b   1.000
_cell.length_c   1.000
_cell.angle_alpha   90.00
_cell.angle_beta   90.00
_cell.angle_gamma   90.00
#
_symmetry.space_group_name_H-M   'P 1'
#
loop_
_entity.id
_entity.type
_entity.pdbx_description
1 polymer ?
#
loop_
_entity_poly.entity_id
_entity_poly.type
_entity_poly.pdbx_seq_one_letter_code
_entity_poly.pdbx_strand_id
1 'polypeptide(L)' 'MRKDEIITELWRNRDAYAARHHHDLAAIVADLEARQKRSGRKLVDRRKPAPSTGKRGNTK' A
#
# COMPACT_ATOMS: atom_id res chain seq x y z
N MET A 1 26.39 -12.67 2.13
CA MET A 1 24.95 -12.30 2.21
C MET A 1 24.87 -10.78 2.15
N ARG A 2 24.27 -10.18 1.11
CA ARG A 2 24.16 -8.71 1.03
C ARG A 2 23.28 -8.24 2.20
N LYS A 3 23.76 -7.24 2.94
CA LYS A 3 22.91 -6.52 3.89
C LYS A 3 21.92 -5.73 3.05
N ASP A 4 20.69 -6.23 2.96
CA ASP A 4 19.63 -5.51 2.28
C ASP A 4 19.16 -4.39 3.22
N GLU A 5 19.79 -3.23 3.08
CA GLU A 5 19.49 -2.02 3.85
C GLU A 5 18.01 -1.66 3.74
N ILE A 6 17.41 -1.88 2.56
CA ILE A 6 15.97 -1.70 2.31
C ILE A 6 15.12 -2.59 3.22
N ILE A 7 15.49 -3.88 3.36
CA ILE A 7 14.75 -4.83 4.21
C ILE A 7 14.91 -4.45 5.68
N THR A 8 16.12 -4.03 6.06
CA THR A 8 16.42 -3.60 7.43
C THR A 8 15.59 -2.39 7.83
N GLU A 9 15.52 -1.37 6.98
CA GLU A 9 14.72 -0.18 7.23
C GLU A 9 13.21 -0.49 7.23
N LEU A 10 12.75 -1.39 6.38
CA LEU A 10 11.35 -1.86 6.42
C LEU A 10 11.00 -2.51 7.76
N TRP A 11 11.87 -3.38 8.28
CA TRP A 11 11.65 -4.01 9.59
C TRP A 11 11.66 -2.99 10.71
N ARG A 12 12.62 -2.06 10.72
CA ARG A 12 12.66 -0.97 11.71
C ARG A 12 11.38 -0.14 11.69
N ASN A 13 10.91 0.24 10.51
CA ASN A 13 9.69 1.01 10.36
C ASN A 13 8.45 0.22 10.82
N ARG A 14 8.36 -1.06 10.45
CA ARG A 14 7.27 -1.95 10.88
C ARG A 14 7.25 -2.10 12.40
N ASP A 15 8.40 -2.38 13.01
CA ASP A 15 8.49 -2.67 14.44
C ASP A 15 8.22 -1.40 15.27
N ALA A 16 8.74 -0.25 14.83
CA ALA A 16 8.41 1.04 15.45
C ALA A 16 6.91 1.37 15.32
N TYR A 17 6.29 1.03 14.20
CA TYR A 17 4.85 1.22 14.00
C TYR A 17 4.04 0.32 14.92
N ALA A 18 4.38 -0.98 14.99
CA ALA A 18 3.73 -1.92 15.89
C ALA A 18 3.86 -1.49 17.35
N ALA A 19 5.04 -1.04 17.78
CA ALA A 19 5.27 -0.56 19.14
C ALA A 19 4.40 0.65 19.50
N ARG A 20 4.19 1.60 18.57
CA ARG A 20 3.28 2.75 18.77
C ARG A 20 1.82 2.34 18.98
N HIS A 21 1.43 1.18 18.45
CA HIS A 21 0.11 0.61 18.62
C HIS A 21 0.09 -0.53 19.64
N HIS A 22 1.11 -0.63 20.51
CA HIS A 22 1.21 -1.67 21.55
C HIS A 22 1.13 -3.10 21.03
N HIS A 23 1.54 -3.32 19.78
CA HIS A 23 1.39 -4.59 19.08
C HIS A 23 -0.06 -5.09 18.96
N ASP A 24 -1.05 -4.23 19.18
CA ASP A 24 -2.45 -4.55 18.97
C ASP A 24 -2.79 -4.48 17.49
N LEU A 25 -3.12 -5.64 16.91
CA LEU A 25 -3.48 -5.77 15.51
C LEU A 25 -4.75 -4.95 15.17
N ALA A 26 -5.73 -4.93 16.07
CA ALA A 26 -6.98 -4.20 15.83
C ALA A 26 -6.73 -2.69 15.77
N ALA A 27 -5.91 -2.16 16.68
CA ALA A 27 -5.51 -0.75 16.69
C ALA A 27 -4.72 -0.35 15.43
N ILE A 28 -3.81 -1.22 14.95
CA ILE A 28 -3.06 -1.00 13.73
C ILE A 28 -4.01 -0.93 12.51
N VAL A 29 -4.91 -1.90 12.39
CA VAL A 29 -5.87 -1.95 11.27
C VAL A 29 -6.78 -0.72 11.29
N ALA A 30 -7.32 -0.36 12.45
CA ALA A 30 -8.19 0.81 12.59
C ALA A 30 -7.49 2.12 12.17
N ASP A 31 -6.22 2.31 12.54
CA ASP A 31 -5.48 3.51 12.14
C ASP A 31 -5.17 3.52 10.63
N LEU A 32 -4.83 2.37 10.04
CA LEU A 32 -4.63 2.25 8.59
C LEU A 32 -5.92 2.58 7.82
N GLU A 33 -7.06 2.08 8.27
CA GLU A 33 -8.37 2.41 7.68
C GLU A 33 -8.71 3.88 7.82
N ALA A 34 -8.44 4.49 8.99
CA ALA A 34 -8.66 5.91 9.21
C ALA A 34 -7.77 6.77 8.29
N ARG A 35 -6.51 6.38 8.09
CA ARG A 35 -5.60 7.04 7.13
C ARG A 35 -6.07 6.89 5.70
N GLN A 36 -6.57 5.71 5.32
CA GLN A 36 -7.13 5.48 4.00
C GLN A 36 -8.31 6.41 3.72
N LYS A 37 -9.25 6.54 4.67
CA LYS A 37 -10.42 7.42 4.56
C LYS A 37 -10.05 8.91 4.48
N ARG A 38 -9.03 9.34 5.21
CA ARG A 38 -8.59 10.76 5.24
C ARG A 38 -7.77 11.16 4.03
N SER A 39 -7.00 10.23 3.46
CA SER A 39 -6.22 10.53 2.28
C SER A 39 -7.18 10.64 1.11
N GLY A 40 -7.26 11.78 0.43
CA GLY A 40 -7.97 11.92 -0.85
C GLY A 40 -7.39 11.05 -1.99
N ARG A 41 -6.70 9.96 -1.65
CA ARG A 41 -6.06 9.01 -2.55
C ARG A 41 -7.12 8.04 -3.05
N LYS A 42 -7.19 7.91 -4.37
CA LYS A 42 -8.07 6.96 -5.04
C LYS A 42 -7.58 5.53 -4.80
N LEU A 43 -8.43 4.67 -4.24
CA LEU A 43 -8.18 3.23 -4.19
C LEU A 43 -8.15 2.68 -5.62
N VAL A 44 -7.02 2.12 -6.05
CA VAL A 44 -6.87 1.50 -7.36
C VAL A 44 -6.96 -0.02 -7.21
N ASP A 45 -8.09 -0.59 -7.57
CA ASP A 45 -8.24 -2.04 -7.67
C ASP A 45 -7.74 -2.53 -9.04
N ARG A 46 -6.64 -3.29 -9.05
CA ARG A 46 -6.02 -3.85 -10.25
C ARG A 46 -6.51 -5.27 -10.59
N ARG A 47 -7.36 -5.86 -9.75
CA ARG A 47 -7.97 -7.18 -10.03
C ARG A 47 -9.08 -7.07 -11.07
N LYS A 48 -9.67 -5.88 -11.20
CA LYS A 48 -10.55 -5.56 -12.32
C LYS A 48 -9.69 -5.29 -13.55
N PRO A 49 -9.88 -6.01 -14.67
CA PRO A 49 -9.20 -5.65 -15.90
C PRO A 49 -9.55 -4.19 -16.21
N ALA A 50 -8.53 -3.40 -16.55
CA ALA A 50 -8.77 -2.03 -17.01
C ALA A 50 -9.79 -2.08 -18.17
N PRO A 51 -10.79 -1.18 -18.22
CA PRO A 51 -11.61 -1.07 -19.42
C PRO A 51 -10.64 -0.88 -20.58
N SER A 52 -10.73 -1.75 -21.57
CA SER A 52 -9.86 -1.70 -22.74
C SER A 52 -9.96 -0.28 -23.30
N THR A 53 -8.90 0.51 -23.12
CA THR A 53 -8.77 1.76 -23.84
C THR A 53 -8.66 1.33 -25.30
N GLY A 54 -9.78 1.41 -26.02
CA GLY A 54 -9.89 0.99 -27.41
C GLY A 54 -8.69 1.54 -28.17
N LYS A 55 -7.88 0.62 -28.73
CA LYS A 55 -6.88 0.96 -29.74
C LYS A 55 -7.62 1.77 -30.81
N ARG A 56 -7.39 3.08 -30.86
CA ARG A 56 -7.66 3.86 -32.06
C ARG A 56 -6.84 3.21 -33.17
N GLY A 57 -7.54 2.53 -34.08
CA GLY A 57 -6.93 1.89 -35.23
C GLY A 57 -6.18 2.94 -36.05
N ASN A 58 -4.91 2.67 -36.33
CA ASN A 58 -4.16 3.37 -37.35
C ASN A 58 -3.68 2.35 -38.37
N THR A 59 -4.40 2.26 -39.49
CA THR A 59 -3.94 1.68 -40.76
C THR A 59 -4.93 2.01 -41.87
N LYS A 60 -4.69 3.07 -42.64
CA LYS A 60 -4.13 3.01 -44.01
C LYS A 60 -4.01 4.41 -44.59
#